data_AF-A0A2V7WZZ7-F1
#
_entry.id   AF-A0A2V7WZZ7-F1
#
_cell.length_a   1.000
_cell.length_b   1.000
_cell.length_c   1.000
_cell.angle_alpha   90.00
_cell.angle_beta   90.00
_cell.angle_gamma   90.00
#
_symmetry.space_group_name_H-M   'P 1'
#
loop_
_entity.id
_entity.type
_entity.pdbx_description
1 polymer ?
#
loop_
_entity_poly.entity_id
_entity_poly.type
_entity_poly.pdbx_seq_one_letter_code
_entity_poly.pdbx_strand_id
1 'polypeptide(L)'
;MQSEIKVGQRFKFKISSDNPSEERTAVVTRVLSNREEGLGPEVEFYFAYWVEAHELPETETPTTLVFQRGNDYNVYLDGRQVSIVVLK
;
A
#
# COMPACT_ATOMS: atom_id res chain seq x y z
N MET A 1 -4.18 18.81 -4.28
CA MET A 1 -5.22 17.93 -3.69
C MET A 1 -4.79 16.50 -4.02
N GLN A 2 -4.18 15.78 -3.08
CA GLN A 2 -3.81 14.38 -3.32
C GLN A 2 -5.10 13.56 -3.38
N SER A 3 -5.22 12.71 -4.39
CA SER A 3 -6.36 11.80 -4.50
C SER A 3 -6.34 10.85 -3.31
N GLU A 4 -7.34 10.96 -2.43
CA GLU A 4 -7.53 10.03 -1.33
C GLU A 4 -7.76 8.63 -1.90
N ILE A 5 -6.93 7.67 -1.50
CA ILE A 5 -7.10 6.27 -1.88
C ILE A 5 -8.36 5.72 -1.20
N LYS A 6 -9.19 4.98 -1.92
CA LYS A 6 -10.49 4.51 -1.44
C LYS A 6 -10.59 3.00 -1.48
N VAL A 7 -11.39 2.43 -0.59
CA VAL A 7 -11.77 1.00 -0.64
C VAL A 7 -12.40 0.69 -2.01
N GLY A 8 -12.03 -0.44 -2.58
CA GLY A 8 -12.41 -0.86 -3.94
C GLY A 8 -11.57 -0.25 -5.06
N GLN A 9 -10.68 0.70 -4.76
CA GLN A 9 -9.78 1.29 -5.74
C GLN A 9 -8.75 0.25 -6.21
N ARG A 10 -8.66 0.05 -7.52
CA ARG A 10 -7.61 -0.78 -8.13
C ARG A 10 -6.38 0.06 -8.43
N PHE A 11 -5.22 -0.54 -8.28
CA PHE A 11 -3.94 0.09 -8.60
C PHE A 11 -2.93 -0.95 -9.06
N LYS A 12 -1.96 -0.49 -9.85
CA LYS A 12 -0.75 -1.22 -10.18
C LYS A 12 0.37 -0.80 -9.25
N PHE A 13 1.23 -1.72 -8.89
CA PHE A 13 2.40 -1.44 -8.08
C PHE A 13 3.62 -2.25 -8.51
N LYS A 14 4.80 -1.71 -8.23
CA LYS A 14 6.08 -2.36 -8.50
C LYS A 14 7.06 -2.04 -7.37
N ILE A 15 7.74 -3.07 -6.87
CA ILE A 15 8.80 -2.89 -5.88
C ILE A 15 10.00 -2.22 -6.57
N SER A 16 10.48 -1.12 -5.97
CA SER A 16 11.70 -0.46 -6.40
C SER A 16 12.88 -1.35 -6.01
N SER A 17 13.55 -1.94 -6.99
CA SER A 17 14.77 -2.73 -6.82
C SER A 17 15.66 -2.59 -8.04
N ASP A 18 16.95 -2.90 -7.90
CA ASP A 18 17.93 -2.85 -8.99
C ASP A 18 17.66 -3.89 -10.09
N ASN A 19 16.87 -4.92 -9.78
CA ASN A 19 16.43 -5.92 -10.73
C ASN A 19 15.06 -5.55 -11.32
N PRO A 20 14.74 -5.98 -12.55
CA PRO A 20 13.42 -5.80 -13.10
C PRO A 20 12.38 -6.52 -12.23
N SER A 21 11.68 -5.76 -11.39
CA SER A 21 10.52 -6.26 -10.64
C SER A 21 9.29 -6.29 -11.56
N GLU A 22 8.47 -7.33 -11.44
CA GLU A 22 7.20 -7.42 -12.15
C GLU A 22 6.22 -6.37 -11.62
N GLU A 23 5.44 -5.80 -12.54
CA GLU A 23 4.30 -4.96 -12.19
C GLU A 23 3.14 -5.85 -11.77
N ARG A 24 2.58 -5.59 -10.60
CA ARG A 24 1.49 -6.36 -9.99
C ARG A 24 0.27 -5.47 -9.81
N THR A 25 -0.91 -6.04 -9.72
CA THR A 25 -2.16 -5.29 -9.54
C THR A 25 -2.78 -5.67 -8.20
N ALA A 26 -3.38 -4.71 -7.51
CA ALA A 26 -4.09 -4.96 -6.27
C ALA A 26 -5.36 -4.09 -6.19
N VAL A 27 -6.26 -4.46 -5.28
CA VAL A 27 -7.47 -3.73 -4.93
C VAL A 27 -7.47 -3.40 -3.44
N VAL A 28 -7.77 -2.15 -3.11
CA VAL A 28 -7.81 -1.69 -1.72
C VAL A 28 -8.98 -2.33 -0.99
N THR A 29 -8.72 -2.99 0.13
CA THR A 29 -9.74 -3.56 1.01
C THR A 29 -10.01 -2.63 2.19
N ARG A 30 -8.96 -2.00 2.76
CA ARG A 30 -9.06 -1.13 3.94
C ARG A 30 -8.04 0.00 3.91
N VAL A 31 -8.36 1.09 4.57
CA VAL A 31 -7.43 2.19 4.90
C VAL A 31 -7.42 2.33 6.42
N LEU A 32 -6.24 2.27 7.03
CA LEU A 32 -6.07 2.14 8.48
C LEU A 32 -5.16 3.24 9.00
N SER A 33 -5.47 3.75 10.18
CA SER A 33 -4.60 4.63 10.96
C SER A 33 -3.51 3.84 11.69
N ASN A 34 -2.44 4.52 12.12
CA ASN A 34 -1.39 3.91 12.95
C ASN A 34 -1.96 3.24 14.22
N ARG A 35 -3.01 3.82 14.82
CA ARG A 35 -3.67 3.26 16.00
C ARG A 35 -4.40 1.95 15.70
N GLU A 36 -5.04 1.84 14.54
CA GLU A 36 -5.72 0.61 14.12
C GLU A 36 -4.74 -0.52 13.83
N GLU A 37 -3.52 -0.19 13.38
CA GLU A 37 -2.40 -1.12 13.28
C GLU A 37 -1.75 -1.46 14.63
N GLY A 38 -2.28 -0.93 15.75
CA GLY A 38 -1.79 -1.17 17.09
C GLY A 38 -0.47 -0.45 17.42
N LEU A 39 -0.10 0.57 16.65
CA LEU A 39 1.15 1.30 16.81
C LEU A 39 1.01 2.48 17.78
N GLY A 40 2.11 2.76 18.48
CA GLY A 40 2.21 3.91 19.37
C GLY A 40 2.28 5.25 18.62
N PRO A 41 2.10 6.37 19.34
CA PRO A 41 2.06 7.71 18.74
C PRO A 41 3.37 8.12 18.07
N GLU A 42 4.51 7.52 18.45
CA GLU A 42 5.81 7.78 17.82
C GLU A 42 5.81 7.46 16.32
N VAL A 43 4.96 6.53 15.88
CA VAL A 43 4.86 6.17 14.47
C VAL A 43 4.23 7.28 13.62
N GLU A 44 3.45 8.18 14.21
CA GLU A 44 2.84 9.31 13.50
C GLU A 44 3.87 10.27 12.90
N PHE A 45 5.12 10.27 13.39
CA PHE A 45 6.21 11.04 12.79
C PHE A 45 6.69 10.46 11.45
N TYR A 46 6.49 9.15 11.22
CA TYR A 46 7.05 8.44 10.06
C TYR A 46 5.99 8.04 9.05
N PHE A 47 4.84 7.54 9.50
CA PHE A 47 3.78 7.02 8.64
C PHE A 47 2.48 7.80 8.86
N ALA A 48 1.83 8.12 7.74
CA ALA A 48 0.55 8.81 7.72
C ALA A 48 -0.61 7.84 7.93
N TYR A 49 -0.64 6.75 7.14
CA TYR A 49 -1.69 5.74 7.18
C TYR A 49 -1.21 4.45 6.49
N TRP A 50 -2.04 3.42 6.57
CA TRP A 50 -1.80 2.09 6.03
C TRP A 50 -2.92 1.72 5.06
N VAL A 51 -2.58 0.92 4.06
CA VAL A 51 -3.54 0.44 3.05
C VAL A 51 -3.45 -1.07 2.99
N GLU A 52 -4.52 -1.72 3.39
CA GLU A 52 -4.70 -3.15 3.17
C GLU A 52 -5.28 -3.36 1.77
N ALA A 53 -4.74 -4.32 1.04
CA ALA A 53 -5.15 -4.63 -0.32
C ALA A 53 -5.02 -6.11 -0.64
N HIS A 54 -5.85 -6.59 -1.56
CA HIS A 54 -5.72 -7.94 -2.12
C HIS A 54 -5.04 -7.89 -3.48
N GLU A 55 -4.08 -8.78 -3.69
CA GLU A 55 -3.41 -8.93 -4.99
C GLU A 55 -4.36 -9.56 -6.04
N LEU A 56 -4.24 -9.09 -7.28
CA LEU A 56 -5.00 -9.56 -8.44
C LEU A 56 -4.08 -10.22 -9.48
N PRO A 57 -4.53 -11.27 -10.19
CA PRO A 57 -5.83 -11.93 -10.03
C PRO A 57 -5.93 -12.66 -8.68
N GLU A 58 -7.15 -12.73 -8.13
CA GLU A 58 -7.38 -13.50 -6.91
C GLU A 58 -7.03 -14.97 -7.16
N THR A 59 -6.16 -15.54 -6.34
CA THR A 59 -5.88 -16.97 -6.31
C THR A 59 -6.80 -17.65 -5.30
N GLU A 60 -6.78 -18.98 -5.19
CA GLU A 60 -7.58 -19.73 -4.20
C GLU A 60 -7.35 -19.23 -2.75
N THR A 61 -6.18 -18.65 -2.48
CA THR A 61 -5.84 -17.99 -1.21
C THR A 61 -5.45 -16.54 -1.46
N PRO A 62 -6.34 -15.55 -1.22
CA PRO A 62 -6.05 -14.15 -1.48
C PRO A 62 -4.80 -13.68 -0.73
N THR A 63 -3.79 -13.21 -1.46
CA THR A 63 -2.61 -12.58 -0.86
C THR A 63 -3.01 -11.21 -0.34
N THR A 64 -3.05 -11.06 0.99
CA THR A 64 -3.23 -9.75 1.64
C THR A 64 -1.90 -9.03 1.69
N LEU A 65 -1.89 -7.80 1.20
CA LEU A 65 -0.74 -6.90 1.17
C LEU A 65 -1.05 -5.68 2.04
N VAL A 66 -0.07 -5.26 2.84
CA VAL A 66 -0.19 -4.06 3.68
C VAL A 66 0.84 -3.05 3.24
N PHE A 67 0.36 -1.95 2.66
CA PHE A 67 1.19 -0.85 2.21
C PHE A 67 1.25 0.25 3.26
N GLN A 68 2.44 0.81 3.49
CA GLN A 68 2.66 1.95 4.39
C GLN A 68 2.74 3.23 3.59
N ARG A 69 1.93 4.23 3.95
CA ARG A 69 2.10 5.60 3.45
C ARG A 69 3.05 6.36 4.37
N GLY A 70 4.25 6.68 3.88
CA GLY A 70 5.19 7.54 4.59
C GLY A 70 4.75 9.01 4.58
N ASN A 71 5.13 9.75 5.63
CA ASN A 71 5.01 11.21 5.67
C ASN A 71 5.95 11.91 4.68
N ASP A 72 6.95 11.19 4.19
CA ASP A 72 7.88 11.60 3.12
C ASP A 72 7.28 11.48 1.71
N TYR A 73 5.99 11.15 1.62
CA TYR A 73 5.26 10.92 0.39
C TYR A 73 5.72 9.72 -0.43
N ASN A 74 6.42 8.76 0.18
CA ASN A 74 6.66 7.45 -0.41
C ASN A 74 5.63 6.41 0.06
N VAL A 75 5.57 5.29 -0.65
CA VAL A 75 4.78 4.13 -0.26
C VAL A 75 5.71 2.95 -0.14
N TYR A 76 5.47 2.14 0.88
CA TYR A 76 6.30 0.98 1.19
C TYR A 76 5.45 -0.29 1.26
N LEU A 77 6.06 -1.41 0.91
CA LEU A 77 5.55 -2.76 1.13
C LEU A 77 6.71 -3.58 1.68
N ASP A 78 6.52 -4.20 2.84
CA ASP A 78 7.57 -4.96 3.55
C ASP A 78 8.88 -4.17 3.72
N GLY A 79 8.76 -2.87 4.03
CA GLY A 79 9.89 -1.95 4.20
C GLY A 79 10.60 -1.53 2.91
N ARG A 80 10.12 -1.98 1.73
CA ARG A 80 10.67 -1.59 0.43
C ARG A 80 9.79 -0.56 -0.24
N GLN A 81 10.41 0.48 -0.80
CA GLN A 81 9.66 1.48 -1.55
C GLN A 81 9.00 0.85 -2.77
N VAL A 82 7.76 1.24 -3.05
CA VAL A 82 6.99 0.82 -4.21
C VAL A 82 6.53 2.04 -5.01
N SER A 83 6.49 1.90 -6.33
CA SER A 83 5.75 2.82 -7.18
C SER A 83 4.29 2.36 -7.29
N ILE A 84 3.35 3.31 -7.32
CA ILE A 84 1.92 3.03 -7.44
C ILE A 84 1.32 3.86 -8.58
N VAL A 85 0.51 3.21 -9.41
CA VAL A 85 -0.33 3.86 -10.42
C VAL A 85 -1.78 3.47 -10.17
N VAL A 86 -2.59 4.43 -9.77
CA VAL A 86 -4.03 4.24 -9.56
C VAL A 86 -4.72 4.04 -10.91
N LEU A 87 -5.55 3.01 -11.01
CA LEU A 87 -6.33 2.71 -12.21
C LEU A 87 -7.65 3.51 -12.19
N LYS A 88 -8.06 4.02 -13.34
CA LYS A 88 -9.35 4.72 -13.48
C LYS A 88 -10.52 3.74 -13.50
#